data_AF-A0A821RXE3-F1
#
_entry.id   AF-A0A821RXE3-F1
#
_cell.length_a   1.000
_cell.length_b   1.000
_cell.length_c   1.000
_cell.angle_alpha   90.00
_cell.angle_beta   90.00
_cell.angle_gamma   90.00
#
_symmetry.space_group_name_H-M   'P 1'
#
loop_
_entity.id
_entity.type
_entity.pdbx_description
1 polymer ?
#
loop_
_entity_poly.entity_id
_entity_poly.type
_entity_poly.pdbx_seq_one_letter_code
_entity_poly.pdbx_strand_id
1 'polypeptide(L)'
;MGSAYSRTALCTRIHALIYNQGLPSIFLTLNPADIHSPVALYFAGVKLDLDKIQIEQLMTTYKRAEIIASHPVATAKFFHLLISNILDTMIVGGVLGPIKAYFGTVENQGRGSLHLHILIWLDHDMKPSDMKEKIQNANFREKLKAYLEDIIKEDLDEFKDKHVFESFDESRVQATPPRLSRDNVYDTPLPNRHSEKAVHNESISAMNTSQNESKVIPACLPTPNPSSPNFASRFRADIVQLVETSNIHKHSDTCYKYWNANRGDKKSCRMRMPRKLVPSSIIDPDTFFFLLCS
;
A
#
# COMPACT_ATOMS: atom_id res chain seq x y z
N MET A 1 12.84 9.33 -17.23
CA MET A 1 12.15 8.22 -17.95
C MET A 1 10.88 8.80 -18.55
N GLY A 2 10.43 8.32 -19.72
CA GLY A 2 9.20 8.85 -20.33
C GLY A 2 9.23 9.00 -21.86
N SER A 3 10.39 8.90 -22.51
CA SER A 3 10.43 8.78 -23.98
C SER A 3 10.00 7.38 -24.41
N ALA A 4 9.34 7.26 -25.57
CA ALA A 4 8.96 5.97 -26.14
C ALA A 4 10.15 5.02 -26.28
N TYR A 5 11.31 5.54 -26.68
CA TYR A 5 12.57 4.80 -26.73
C TYR A 5 12.98 4.22 -25.36
N SER A 6 12.93 5.02 -24.29
CA SER A 6 13.28 4.56 -22.94
C SER A 6 12.36 3.42 -22.48
N ARG A 7 11.06 3.50 -22.78
CA ARG A 7 10.10 2.44 -22.49
C ARG A 7 10.41 1.16 -23.29
N THR A 8 10.65 1.27 -24.60
CA THR A 8 10.98 0.12 -25.45
C THR A 8 12.24 -0.60 -24.96
N ALA A 9 13.31 0.15 -24.61
CA ALA A 9 14.55 -0.44 -24.09
C ALA A 9 14.34 -1.19 -22.76
N LEU A 10 13.49 -0.68 -21.86
CA LEU A 10 13.11 -1.39 -20.63
C LEU A 10 12.29 -2.65 -20.94
N CYS A 11 11.30 -2.56 -21.84
CA CYS A 11 10.51 -3.72 -22.27
C CYS A 11 11.37 -4.82 -22.89
N THR A 12 12.35 -4.48 -23.74
CA THR A 12 13.29 -5.46 -24.30
C THR A 12 14.08 -6.21 -23.22
N ARG A 13 14.56 -5.52 -22.18
CA ARG A 13 15.25 -6.15 -21.04
C ARG A 13 14.33 -7.05 -20.23
N ILE A 14 13.08 -6.63 -20.00
CA ILE A 14 12.06 -7.45 -19.32
C ILE A 14 11.73 -8.69 -20.15
N HIS A 15 11.55 -8.58 -21.47
CA HIS A 15 11.28 -9.72 -22.36
C HIS A 15 12.45 -10.71 -22.39
N ALA A 16 13.70 -10.24 -22.39
CA ALA A 16 14.88 -11.10 -22.30
C ALA A 16 14.93 -11.86 -20.97
N LEU A 17 14.60 -11.20 -19.84
CA LEU A 17 14.46 -11.87 -18.54
C LEU A 17 13.31 -12.88 -18.54
N ILE A 18 12.16 -12.56 -19.15
CA ILE A 18 11.03 -13.50 -19.26
C ILE A 18 11.41 -14.75 -20.06
N TYR A 19 12.16 -14.58 -21.15
CA TYR A 19 12.66 -15.68 -21.95
C TYR A 19 13.62 -16.60 -21.17
N ASN A 20 14.49 -16.02 -20.33
CA ASN A 20 15.53 -16.77 -19.62
C ASN A 20 15.10 -17.31 -18.23
N GLN A 21 14.14 -16.65 -17.55
CA GLN A 21 13.75 -16.94 -16.17
C GLN A 21 12.27 -17.33 -16.00
N GLY A 22 11.49 -17.33 -17.09
CA GLY A 22 10.05 -17.51 -17.04
C GLY A 22 9.31 -16.23 -16.60
N LEU A 23 8.05 -16.37 -16.15
CA LEU A 23 7.27 -15.21 -15.73
C LEU A 23 7.73 -14.67 -14.36
N PRO A 24 7.72 -13.35 -14.12
CA PRO A 24 8.01 -12.78 -12.80
C PRO A 24 6.95 -13.23 -11.78
N SER A 25 7.40 -13.61 -10.58
CA SER A 25 6.54 -14.06 -9.48
C SER A 25 5.82 -12.89 -8.80
N ILE A 26 6.49 -11.74 -8.66
CA ILE A 26 5.99 -10.57 -7.94
C ILE A 26 6.20 -9.29 -8.77
N PHE A 27 5.16 -8.46 -8.83
CA PHE A 27 5.28 -7.04 -9.19
C PHE A 27 5.06 -6.19 -7.94
N LEU A 28 6.02 -5.35 -7.59
CA LEU A 28 6.02 -4.52 -6.40
C LEU A 28 6.29 -3.05 -6.78
N THR A 29 5.71 -2.13 -6.02
CA THR A 29 6.00 -0.69 -6.13
C THR A 29 6.40 -0.16 -4.77
N LEU A 30 7.65 0.31 -4.64
CA LEU A 30 8.15 0.97 -3.45
C LEU A 30 8.04 2.49 -3.64
N ASN A 31 7.16 3.14 -2.87
CA ASN A 31 6.92 4.59 -2.92
C ASN A 31 7.15 5.23 -1.55
N PRO A 32 8.42 5.47 -1.14
CA PRO A 32 8.74 6.11 0.13
C PRO A 32 8.15 7.52 0.25
N ALA A 33 7.61 7.84 1.42
CA ALA A 33 7.12 9.19 1.73
C ALA A 33 8.26 10.05 2.30
N ASP A 34 8.97 10.74 1.42
CA ASP A 34 10.03 11.72 1.74
C ASP A 34 9.57 12.84 2.70
N ILE A 35 8.38 13.40 2.50
CA ILE A 35 7.77 14.43 3.37
C ILE A 35 7.59 13.95 4.83
N HIS A 36 7.55 12.65 5.07
CA HIS A 36 7.36 12.03 6.39
C HIS A 36 8.62 11.31 6.90
N SER A 37 9.74 11.42 6.20
CA SER A 37 11.00 10.75 6.53
C SER A 37 11.95 11.66 7.33
N PRO A 38 12.27 11.34 8.60
CA PRO A 38 13.32 12.04 9.36
C PRO A 38 14.68 11.97 8.67
N VAL A 39 14.98 10.86 7.97
CA VAL A 39 16.23 10.68 7.20
C VAL A 39 16.29 11.65 6.01
N ALA A 40 15.16 11.92 5.35
CA ALA A 40 15.10 12.90 4.27
C ALA A 40 15.31 14.34 4.78
N LEU A 41 14.72 14.69 5.94
CA LEU A 41 14.96 15.97 6.61
C LEU A 41 16.41 16.14 7.06
N TYR A 42 17.02 15.09 7.62
CA TYR A 42 18.43 15.08 8.01
C TYR A 42 19.34 15.36 6.82
N PHE A 43 19.12 14.70 5.66
CA PHE A 43 19.86 15.00 4.44
C PHE A 43 19.57 16.40 3.86
N ALA A 44 18.42 16.99 4.18
CA ALA A 44 18.10 18.39 3.86
C ALA A 44 18.70 19.40 4.86
N GLY A 45 19.55 18.96 5.80
CA GLY A 45 20.26 19.82 6.75
C GLY A 45 19.48 20.19 8.01
N VAL A 46 18.31 19.57 8.24
CA VAL A 46 17.58 19.73 9.51
C VAL A 46 18.37 19.02 10.61
N LYS A 47 18.68 19.74 11.70
CA LYS A 47 19.40 19.20 12.85
C LYS A 47 18.50 18.25 13.63
N LEU A 48 18.56 16.97 13.30
CA LEU A 48 17.84 15.87 13.95
C LEU A 48 18.83 14.88 14.55
N ASP A 49 18.54 14.43 15.78
CA ASP A 49 19.10 13.21 16.34
C ASP A 49 18.21 12.06 15.84
N LEU A 50 18.75 11.20 14.97
CA LEU A 50 17.98 10.10 14.36
C LEU A 50 17.68 8.96 15.34
N ASP A 51 18.46 8.84 16.43
CA ASP A 51 18.23 7.86 17.49
C ASP A 51 17.22 8.37 18.53
N LYS A 52 17.06 9.70 18.64
CA LYS A 52 16.22 10.37 19.65
C LYS A 52 15.36 11.49 19.04
N ILE A 53 14.60 11.14 18.00
CA ILE A 53 13.71 12.06 17.30
C ILE A 53 12.67 12.63 18.27
N GLN A 54 12.68 13.96 18.44
CA GLN A 54 11.69 14.70 19.22
C GLN A 54 10.56 15.20 18.31
N ILE A 55 9.32 15.13 18.78
CA ILE A 55 8.11 15.45 18.02
C ILE A 55 8.13 16.93 17.56
N GLU A 56 8.62 17.79 18.44
CA GLU A 56 8.76 19.24 18.28
C GLU A 56 9.71 19.60 17.12
N GLN A 57 10.71 18.75 16.85
CA GLN A 57 11.69 18.96 15.78
C GLN A 57 11.14 18.63 14.38
N LEU A 58 10.06 17.84 14.29
CA LEU A 58 9.53 17.35 13.01
C LEU A 58 8.63 18.37 12.28
N MET A 59 8.34 19.52 12.91
CA MET A 59 7.60 20.65 12.32
C MET A 59 6.21 20.26 11.75
N THR A 60 5.54 21.19 11.06
CA THR A 60 4.28 20.89 10.35
C THR A 60 4.54 20.15 9.03
N THR A 61 3.55 19.38 8.56
CA THR A 61 3.63 18.67 7.26
C THR A 61 3.90 19.63 6.10
N TYR A 62 3.33 20.84 6.13
CA TYR A 62 3.60 21.88 5.13
C TYR A 62 5.06 22.33 5.16
N LYS A 63 5.63 22.59 6.35
CA LYS A 63 7.03 23.02 6.47
C LYS A 63 8.01 21.92 6.04
N ARG A 64 7.72 20.65 6.33
CA ARG A 64 8.49 19.52 5.79
C ARG A 64 8.43 19.46 4.27
N ALA A 65 7.24 19.62 3.68
CA ALA A 65 7.08 19.62 2.22
C ALA A 65 7.86 20.75 1.53
N GLU A 66 7.86 21.96 2.11
CA GLU A 66 8.66 23.10 1.62
C GLU A 66 10.17 22.81 1.67
N ILE A 67 10.66 22.23 2.78
CA ILE A 67 12.07 21.83 2.93
C ILE A 67 12.45 20.77 1.89
N ILE A 68 11.66 19.71 1.75
CA ILE A 68 11.92 18.61 0.81
C ILE A 68 11.88 19.11 -0.65
N ALA A 69 10.92 19.96 -1.02
CA ALA A 69 10.86 20.56 -2.35
C ALA A 69 12.08 21.45 -2.66
N SER A 70 12.65 22.11 -1.65
CA SER A 70 13.84 22.96 -1.78
C SER A 70 15.16 22.16 -1.85
N HIS A 71 15.16 20.86 -1.49
CA HIS A 71 16.37 20.04 -1.40
C HIS A 71 16.28 18.72 -2.22
N PRO A 72 16.11 18.78 -3.55
CA PRO A 72 15.91 17.58 -4.39
C PRO A 72 17.06 16.57 -4.31
N VAL A 73 18.30 17.02 -4.04
CA VAL A 73 19.46 16.13 -3.83
C VAL A 73 19.34 15.34 -2.51
N ALA A 74 18.77 15.93 -1.46
CA ALA A 74 18.51 15.23 -0.19
C ALA A 74 17.48 14.12 -0.39
N THR A 75 16.40 14.44 -1.10
CA THR A 75 15.34 13.48 -1.49
C THR A 75 15.90 12.31 -2.30
N ALA A 76 16.76 12.59 -3.28
CA ALA A 76 17.42 11.56 -4.08
C ALA A 76 18.36 10.67 -3.24
N LYS A 77 19.13 11.25 -2.31
CA LYS A 77 19.97 10.49 -1.37
C LYS A 77 19.16 9.60 -0.44
N PHE A 78 18.08 10.12 0.15
CA PHE A 78 17.16 9.36 0.99
C PHE A 78 16.56 8.18 0.21
N PHE A 79 16.02 8.45 -0.98
CA PHE A 79 15.43 7.40 -1.81
C PHE A 79 16.45 6.32 -2.17
N HIS A 80 17.65 6.70 -2.63
CA HIS A 80 18.70 5.74 -2.97
C HIS A 80 19.10 4.89 -1.76
N LEU A 81 19.38 5.51 -0.60
CA LEU A 81 19.76 4.79 0.62
C LEU A 81 18.68 3.79 1.05
N LEU A 82 17.42 4.22 1.11
CA LEU A 82 16.32 3.37 1.56
C LEU A 82 16.07 2.22 0.58
N ILE A 83 16.04 2.50 -0.72
CA ILE A 83 15.80 1.48 -1.75
C ILE A 83 16.94 0.46 -1.81
N SER A 84 18.20 0.89 -1.75
CA SER A 84 19.34 -0.03 -1.71
C SER A 84 19.27 -0.95 -0.49
N ASN A 85 19.00 -0.42 0.71
CA ASN A 85 18.82 -1.26 1.90
C ASN A 85 17.64 -2.24 1.76
N ILE A 86 16.50 -1.84 1.20
CA ILE A 86 15.36 -2.76 0.97
C ILE A 86 15.73 -3.86 -0.04
N LEU A 87 16.43 -3.50 -1.13
CA LEU A 87 16.91 -4.46 -2.12
C LEU A 87 17.86 -5.47 -1.48
N ASP A 88 18.89 -5.01 -0.78
CA ASP A 88 19.95 -5.87 -0.26
C ASP A 88 19.48 -6.70 0.95
N THR A 89 18.77 -6.10 1.90
CA THR A 89 18.39 -6.77 3.16
C THR A 89 17.08 -7.56 3.08
N MET A 90 16.09 -7.09 2.31
CA MET A 90 14.77 -7.74 2.26
C MET A 90 14.59 -8.60 1.02
N ILE A 91 14.94 -8.10 -0.16
CA ILE A 91 14.71 -8.81 -1.42
C ILE A 91 15.82 -9.84 -1.69
N VAL A 92 17.09 -9.40 -1.69
CA VAL A 92 18.26 -10.29 -1.81
C VAL A 92 18.46 -11.12 -0.55
N GLY A 93 18.24 -10.52 0.64
CA GLY A 93 18.24 -11.23 1.92
C GLY A 93 17.10 -12.25 2.12
N GLY A 94 16.16 -12.37 1.16
CA GLY A 94 15.26 -13.51 1.07
C GLY A 94 13.98 -13.45 1.91
N VAL A 95 13.52 -12.27 2.34
CA VAL A 95 12.24 -12.09 3.06
C VAL A 95 11.05 -12.55 2.23
N LEU A 96 11.15 -12.48 0.89
CA LEU A 96 10.14 -12.98 -0.05
C LEU A 96 10.40 -14.43 -0.51
N GLY A 97 11.36 -15.13 0.11
CA GLY A 97 11.96 -16.36 -0.38
C GLY A 97 13.19 -16.12 -1.26
N PRO A 98 13.90 -17.17 -1.69
CA PRO A 98 15.10 -17.04 -2.53
C PRO A 98 14.74 -16.42 -3.90
N ILE A 99 15.67 -15.68 -4.49
CA ILE A 99 15.46 -14.95 -5.75
C ILE A 99 16.36 -15.46 -6.88
N LYS A 100 15.78 -15.63 -8.08
CA LYS A 100 16.51 -15.90 -9.34
C LYS A 100 17.00 -14.60 -9.98
N ALA A 101 16.16 -13.56 -9.99
CA ALA A 101 16.45 -12.27 -10.59
C ALA A 101 15.49 -11.18 -10.09
N TYR A 102 15.86 -9.92 -10.27
CA TYR A 102 14.93 -8.79 -10.21
C TYR A 102 15.24 -7.75 -11.29
N PHE A 103 14.24 -6.93 -11.63
CA PHE A 103 14.37 -5.83 -12.57
C PHE A 103 13.57 -4.62 -12.10
N GLY A 104 14.27 -3.50 -11.86
CA GLY A 104 13.69 -2.28 -11.29
C GLY A 104 13.81 -1.06 -12.20
N THR A 105 12.81 -0.16 -12.13
CA THR A 105 12.80 1.13 -12.83
C THR A 105 12.30 2.25 -11.90
N VAL A 106 13.03 3.37 -11.84
CA VAL A 106 12.78 4.49 -10.91
C VAL A 106 12.08 5.64 -11.62
N GLU A 107 10.84 5.91 -11.25
CA GLU A 107 10.02 6.95 -11.86
C GLU A 107 9.73 8.09 -10.89
N ASN A 108 9.54 9.28 -11.44
CA ASN A 108 9.05 10.43 -10.67
C ASN A 108 7.52 10.44 -10.73
N GLN A 109 6.85 10.48 -9.58
CA GLN A 109 5.39 10.55 -9.53
C GLN A 109 4.90 12.00 -9.68
N GLY A 110 3.61 12.21 -9.91
CA GLY A 110 3.04 13.56 -10.16
C GLY A 110 3.19 14.60 -9.05
N ARG A 111 3.79 14.25 -7.90
CA ARG A 111 4.17 15.16 -6.78
C ARG A 111 5.68 15.39 -6.63
N GLY A 112 6.51 14.97 -7.60
CA GLY A 112 7.94 15.31 -7.66
C GLY A 112 8.90 14.32 -7.00
N SER A 113 8.42 13.38 -6.17
CA SER A 113 9.25 12.39 -5.48
C SER A 113 9.34 11.03 -6.18
N LEU A 114 10.39 10.27 -5.87
CA LEU A 114 10.75 9.04 -6.58
C LEU A 114 10.02 7.80 -6.05
N HIS A 115 9.71 6.87 -6.94
CA HIS A 115 9.21 5.54 -6.62
C HIS A 115 9.87 4.49 -7.53
N LEU A 116 10.02 3.26 -7.02
CA LEU A 116 10.59 2.13 -7.74
C LEU A 116 9.48 1.15 -8.12
N HIS A 117 9.29 0.91 -9.41
CA HIS A 117 8.56 -0.26 -9.91
C HIS A 117 9.56 -1.40 -10.10
N ILE A 118 9.28 -2.58 -9.52
CA ILE A 118 10.17 -3.74 -9.59
C ILE A 118 9.42 -5.03 -9.90
N LEU A 119 10.00 -5.84 -10.79
CA LEU A 119 9.62 -7.22 -11.05
C LEU A 119 10.63 -8.14 -10.36
N ILE A 120 10.16 -9.17 -9.68
CA ILE A 120 10.99 -10.13 -8.94
C ILE A 120 10.63 -11.55 -9.40
N TRP A 121 11.65 -12.33 -9.72
CA TRP A 121 11.57 -13.76 -10.02
C TRP A 121 12.05 -14.51 -8.78
N LEU A 122 11.14 -15.20 -8.11
CA LEU A 122 11.48 -16.09 -7.00
C LEU A 122 12.05 -17.41 -7.52
N ASP A 123 12.90 -18.05 -6.73
CA ASP A 123 13.39 -19.38 -7.03
C ASP A 123 12.38 -20.46 -6.64
N HIS A 124 11.36 -20.61 -7.49
CA HIS A 124 10.40 -21.71 -7.42
C HIS A 124 10.05 -22.20 -8.82
N ASP A 125 9.62 -23.45 -8.93
CA ASP A 125 9.15 -24.05 -10.19
C ASP A 125 7.62 -24.09 -10.31
N MET A 126 6.90 -23.58 -9.30
CA MET A 126 5.44 -23.50 -9.29
C MET A 126 4.92 -22.57 -10.40
N LYS A 127 4.18 -23.13 -11.35
CA LYS A 127 3.49 -22.37 -12.40
C LYS A 127 2.07 -22.00 -11.94
N PRO A 128 1.42 -21.01 -12.59
CA PRO A 128 0.01 -20.71 -12.33
C PRO A 128 -0.93 -21.90 -12.53
N SER A 129 -0.63 -22.81 -13.46
CA SER A 129 -1.36 -24.09 -13.63
C SER A 129 -1.33 -24.94 -12.37
N ASP A 130 -0.14 -25.09 -11.78
CA ASP A 130 0.13 -26.02 -10.70
C ASP A 130 -0.54 -25.52 -9.40
N MET A 131 -0.63 -24.20 -9.23
CA MET A 131 -1.44 -23.58 -8.17
C MET A 131 -2.93 -23.88 -8.36
N LYS A 132 -3.47 -23.81 -9.59
CA LYS A 132 -4.89 -24.14 -9.85
C LYS A 132 -5.21 -25.59 -9.54
N GLU A 133 -4.32 -26.51 -9.89
CA GLU A 133 -4.43 -27.94 -9.60
C GLU A 133 -4.34 -28.20 -8.09
N LYS A 134 -3.33 -27.63 -7.40
CA LYS A 134 -3.17 -27.77 -5.95
C LYS A 134 -4.36 -27.22 -5.16
N ILE A 135 -4.98 -26.12 -5.63
CA ILE A 135 -6.20 -25.57 -5.02
C ILE A 135 -7.41 -26.52 -5.12
N GLN A 136 -7.44 -27.49 -6.04
CA GLN A 136 -8.50 -28.51 -6.02
C GLN A 136 -8.41 -29.41 -4.78
N ASN A 137 -7.20 -29.64 -4.26
CA ASN A 137 -6.97 -30.43 -3.06
C ASN A 137 -7.41 -29.67 -1.79
N ALA A 138 -8.38 -30.23 -1.05
CA ALA A 138 -8.92 -29.61 0.16
C ALA A 138 -7.87 -29.39 1.26
N ASN A 139 -6.97 -30.35 1.50
CA ASN A 139 -5.89 -30.23 2.50
C ASN A 139 -4.89 -29.12 2.14
N PHE A 140 -4.63 -28.91 0.84
CA PHE A 140 -3.81 -27.78 0.39
C PHE A 140 -4.54 -26.44 0.60
N ARG A 141 -5.84 -26.36 0.28
CA ARG A 141 -6.64 -25.15 0.52
C ARG A 141 -6.67 -24.75 1.99
N GLU A 142 -6.95 -25.68 2.91
CA GLU A 142 -6.99 -25.34 4.34
C GLU A 142 -5.63 -24.88 4.86
N LYS A 143 -4.52 -25.47 4.40
CA LYS A 143 -3.17 -25.01 4.73
C LYS A 143 -2.86 -23.62 4.16
N LEU A 144 -3.25 -23.36 2.90
CA LEU A 144 -3.08 -22.05 2.27
C LEU A 144 -3.93 -20.98 2.97
N LYS A 145 -5.17 -21.30 3.33
CA LYS A 145 -6.06 -20.46 4.12
C LYS A 145 -5.45 -20.13 5.48
N ALA A 146 -5.03 -21.14 6.24
CA ALA A 146 -4.40 -20.94 7.55
C ALA A 146 -3.13 -20.08 7.47
N TYR A 147 -2.32 -20.25 6.42
CA TYR A 147 -1.17 -19.38 6.16
C TYR A 147 -1.59 -17.93 5.87
N LEU A 148 -2.56 -17.71 4.97
CA LEU A 148 -3.05 -16.37 4.65
C LEU A 148 -3.69 -15.67 5.87
N GLU A 149 -4.44 -16.40 6.69
CA GLU A 149 -5.01 -15.91 7.95
C GLU A 149 -3.94 -15.60 9.01
N ASP A 150 -2.75 -16.19 8.94
CA ASP A 150 -1.63 -15.87 9.83
C ASP A 150 -0.95 -14.56 9.42
N ILE A 151 -0.66 -14.41 8.12
CA ILE A 151 0.09 -13.25 7.59
C ILE A 151 -0.76 -12.01 7.24
N ILE A 152 -2.08 -12.14 7.10
CA ILE A 152 -3.00 -11.03 6.79
C ILE A 152 -4.05 -10.91 7.90
N LYS A 153 -4.17 -9.71 8.47
CA LYS A 153 -5.24 -9.32 9.41
C LYS A 153 -5.99 -8.13 8.83
N GLU A 154 -7.31 -8.25 8.67
CA GLU A 154 -8.16 -7.17 8.17
C GLU A 154 -8.92 -6.42 9.28
N ASP A 155 -9.03 -7.00 10.47
CA ASP A 155 -9.61 -6.35 11.66
C ASP A 155 -8.59 -6.33 12.79
N LEU A 156 -8.85 -5.45 13.75
CA LEU A 156 -8.07 -5.29 14.95
C LEU A 156 -8.44 -6.45 15.93
N ASP A 157 -7.93 -7.66 15.59
CA ASP A 157 -7.83 -8.94 16.36
C ASP A 157 -6.43 -9.60 16.29
N GLU A 158 -5.77 -10.09 17.35
CA GLU A 158 -5.64 -9.55 18.72
C GLU A 158 -4.71 -8.36 18.66
N PHE A 159 -4.94 -7.17 19.25
CA PHE A 159 -6.07 -6.23 19.16
C PHE A 159 -7.49 -6.50 19.77
N LYS A 160 -8.13 -7.65 19.52
CA LYS A 160 -9.15 -8.39 20.32
C LYS A 160 -8.80 -9.91 20.32
N ASP A 161 -8.73 -10.61 21.45
CA ASP A 161 -8.07 -11.94 21.53
C ASP A 161 -8.85 -13.16 20.99
N LYS A 162 -8.10 -14.21 20.65
CA LYS A 162 -8.62 -15.57 20.47
C LYS A 162 -9.18 -16.07 21.80
N HIS A 163 -10.50 -16.00 21.98
CA HIS A 163 -11.35 -17.20 21.98
C HIS A 163 -12.82 -16.89 22.36
N VAL A 164 -13.74 -17.51 21.61
CA VAL A 164 -15.17 -17.78 21.93
C VAL A 164 -16.12 -16.56 22.02
N PHE A 165 -17.15 -16.53 21.17
CA PHE A 165 -18.56 -16.47 21.63
C PHE A 165 -19.52 -16.99 20.55
N GLU A 166 -20.77 -17.20 20.93
CA GLU A 166 -21.66 -18.25 20.40
C GLU A 166 -22.53 -17.83 19.20
N SER A 167 -23.12 -18.85 18.56
CA SER A 167 -24.03 -18.87 17.40
C SER A 167 -24.75 -17.58 17.00
N PHE A 168 -24.70 -17.25 15.71
CA PHE A 168 -25.57 -16.25 15.07
C PHE A 168 -26.54 -16.91 14.07
N ASP A 169 -27.77 -16.40 14.02
CA ASP A 169 -28.91 -16.94 13.26
C ASP A 169 -28.75 -16.77 11.73
N GLU A 170 -28.90 -17.86 10.97
CA GLU A 170 -28.77 -17.91 9.50
C GLU A 170 -29.95 -17.28 8.74
N SER A 171 -31.02 -16.84 9.42
CA SER A 171 -32.30 -16.49 8.79
C SER A 171 -32.31 -15.27 7.83
N ARG A 172 -31.18 -14.58 7.58
CA ARG A 172 -31.17 -13.30 6.82
C ARG A 172 -30.34 -13.23 5.53
N VAL A 173 -30.93 -13.89 4.53
CA VAL A 173 -31.13 -13.42 3.15
C VAL A 173 -29.94 -13.47 2.15
N GLN A 174 -30.24 -14.21 1.09
CA GLN A 174 -29.53 -14.42 -0.17
C GLN A 174 -29.29 -13.13 -0.98
N ALA A 175 -28.17 -13.05 -1.69
CA ALA A 175 -28.05 -12.32 -2.96
C ALA A 175 -26.87 -12.85 -3.80
N THR A 176 -27.16 -13.42 -4.97
CA THR A 176 -26.15 -13.90 -5.93
C THR A 176 -25.54 -12.73 -6.71
N PRO A 177 -24.22 -12.66 -6.94
CA PRO A 177 -23.61 -11.58 -7.72
C PRO A 177 -23.88 -11.74 -9.23
N PRO A 178 -24.22 -10.66 -9.96
CA PRO A 178 -24.32 -10.69 -11.41
C PRO A 178 -22.93 -10.75 -12.06
N ARG A 179 -22.77 -11.60 -13.08
CA ARG A 179 -21.57 -11.61 -13.95
C ARG A 179 -21.61 -10.37 -14.86
N LEU A 180 -20.52 -9.60 -14.87
CA LEU A 180 -20.26 -8.61 -15.93
C LEU A 180 -19.45 -9.30 -17.05
N SER A 181 -19.95 -9.22 -18.28
CA SER A 181 -19.29 -9.75 -19.47
C SER A 181 -18.03 -8.97 -19.83
N ARG A 182 -17.03 -9.68 -20.35
CA ARG A 182 -15.82 -9.09 -20.94
C ARG A 182 -16.11 -8.71 -22.39
N ASP A 183 -16.58 -7.49 -22.63
CA ASP A 183 -16.51 -6.87 -23.97
C ASP A 183 -16.35 -5.35 -23.84
N ASN A 184 -15.74 -4.74 -24.86
CA ASN A 184 -15.44 -3.30 -25.01
C ASN A 184 -14.25 -2.76 -24.18
N VAL A 185 -13.06 -3.24 -24.53
CA VAL A 185 -11.85 -2.39 -24.55
C VAL A 185 -11.90 -1.55 -25.82
N TYR A 186 -11.69 -0.23 -25.74
CA TYR A 186 -10.76 0.59 -26.55
C TYR A 186 -11.02 2.11 -26.36
N ASP A 187 -9.91 2.86 -26.36
CA ASP A 187 -9.72 4.30 -26.59
C ASP A 187 -10.77 5.34 -26.17
N THR A 188 -10.39 6.19 -25.21
CA THR A 188 -10.77 7.61 -25.19
C THR A 188 -9.61 8.47 -24.64
N PRO A 189 -9.20 9.57 -25.30
CA PRO A 189 -8.11 10.42 -24.81
C PRO A 189 -8.49 11.19 -23.54
N LEU A 190 -7.51 11.44 -22.67
CA LEU A 190 -7.68 12.29 -21.50
C LEU A 190 -7.80 13.77 -21.92
N PRO A 191 -8.85 14.50 -21.49
CA PRO A 191 -8.97 15.93 -21.81
C PRO A 191 -8.02 16.78 -20.95
N ASN A 192 -7.32 17.71 -21.61
CA ASN A 192 -6.56 18.77 -20.95
C ASN A 192 -7.48 19.65 -20.08
N ARG A 193 -7.00 20.06 -18.89
CA ARG A 193 -7.59 21.16 -18.10
C ARG A 193 -6.55 22.25 -17.85
N HIS A 194 -6.55 23.27 -18.70
CA HIS A 194 -6.06 24.60 -18.35
C HIS A 194 -7.27 25.49 -18.00
N SER A 195 -7.13 26.29 -16.93
CA SER A 195 -8.07 27.35 -16.46
C SER A 195 -9.52 26.89 -16.16
N GLU A 196 -10.22 27.35 -15.13
CA GLU A 196 -10.38 28.73 -14.66
C GLU A 196 -10.48 28.83 -13.12
N LYS A 197 -10.34 30.05 -12.59
CA LYS A 197 -10.52 30.35 -11.17
C LYS A 197 -11.99 30.64 -10.87
N ALA A 198 -12.55 30.00 -9.85
CA ALA A 198 -13.79 30.43 -9.22
C ALA A 198 -13.49 30.90 -7.80
N VAL A 199 -13.82 32.16 -7.50
CA VAL A 199 -13.74 32.74 -6.15
C VAL A 199 -15.06 32.49 -5.45
N HIS A 200 -15.04 31.83 -4.29
CA HIS A 200 -16.17 31.81 -3.37
C HIS A 200 -15.70 32.19 -1.97
N ASN A 201 -16.20 33.33 -1.48
CA ASN A 201 -16.19 33.68 -0.06
C ASN A 201 -17.30 32.88 0.62
N GLU A 202 -16.97 32.15 1.69
CA GLU A 202 -17.95 31.73 2.69
C GLU A 202 -17.44 32.03 4.10
N SER A 203 -18.40 32.29 4.99
CA SER A 203 -18.23 33.05 6.22
C SER A 203 -17.52 32.27 7.33
N ILE A 204 -16.59 32.93 8.02
CA ILE A 204 -15.95 32.37 9.23
C ILE A 204 -16.97 32.33 10.37
N SER A 205 -17.44 31.14 10.74
CA SER A 205 -18.06 30.89 12.04
C SER A 205 -17.04 30.29 13.01
N ALA A 206 -16.70 31.03 14.06
CA ALA A 206 -15.71 30.60 15.05
C ALA A 206 -16.36 29.68 16.09
N MET A 207 -15.91 28.42 16.18
CA MET A 207 -16.16 27.57 17.34
C MET A 207 -14.93 26.73 17.72
N ASN A 208 -14.50 26.93 18.98
CA ASN A 208 -13.67 26.07 19.82
C ASN A 208 -12.29 25.62 19.30
N THR A 209 -11.33 26.55 19.42
CA THR A 209 -9.92 26.21 19.63
C THR A 209 -9.69 25.55 20.99
N SER A 210 -9.68 24.21 21.03
CA SER A 210 -9.12 23.43 22.14
C SER A 210 -7.90 22.62 21.67
N GLN A 211 -6.71 23.12 22.00
CA GLN A 211 -5.40 22.44 21.93
C GLN A 211 -5.21 21.42 20.80
N ASN A 212 -4.99 21.92 19.58
CA ASN A 212 -4.47 21.09 18.49
C ASN A 212 -2.94 20.94 18.63
N GLU A 213 -2.50 20.18 19.65
CA GLU A 213 -1.12 19.69 19.68
C GLU A 213 -0.86 18.90 18.39
N SER A 214 0.21 19.24 17.69
CA SER A 214 0.52 18.69 16.37
C SER A 214 0.95 17.21 16.47
N LYS A 215 -0.03 16.32 16.63
CA LYS A 215 0.14 14.88 16.76
C LYS A 215 0.85 14.32 15.52
N VAL A 216 2.16 14.11 15.63
CA VAL A 216 2.99 13.55 14.57
C VAL A 216 2.50 12.15 14.20
N ILE A 217 2.52 11.86 12.90
CA ILE A 217 2.12 10.55 12.36
C ILE A 217 3.17 9.52 12.80
N PRO A 218 2.78 8.34 13.34
CA PRO A 218 3.72 7.33 13.85
C PRO A 218 4.78 6.90 12.82
N ALA A 219 4.46 6.94 11.53
CA ALA A 219 5.39 6.69 10.42
C ALA A 219 6.62 7.63 10.38
N CYS A 220 6.65 8.70 11.18
CA CYS A 220 7.80 9.60 11.34
C CYS A 220 8.68 9.22 12.56
N LEU A 221 8.31 8.21 13.35
CA LEU A 221 9.00 7.77 14.55
C LEU A 221 9.84 6.51 14.27
N PRO A 222 10.93 6.27 15.02
CA PRO A 222 11.72 5.05 14.87
C PRO A 222 10.96 3.84 15.44
N THR A 223 11.10 2.69 14.76
CA THR A 223 10.53 1.42 15.23
C THR A 223 11.02 1.07 16.64
N PRO A 224 10.18 0.54 17.54
CA PRO A 224 10.61 0.13 18.87
C PRO A 224 11.80 -0.84 18.85
N ASN A 225 12.76 -0.65 19.77
CA ASN A 225 13.98 -1.46 19.82
C ASN A 225 13.65 -2.96 20.10
N PRO A 226 14.00 -3.90 19.19
CA PRO A 226 13.76 -5.33 19.35
C PRO A 226 14.36 -5.97 20.61
N SER A 227 15.48 -5.42 21.10
CA SER A 227 16.16 -5.91 22.32
C SER A 227 15.57 -5.35 23.62
N SER A 228 14.53 -4.52 23.56
CA SER A 228 13.89 -3.97 24.77
C SER A 228 12.94 -4.99 25.42
N PRO A 229 12.88 -5.08 26.77
CA PRO A 229 12.05 -6.08 27.45
C PRO A 229 10.55 -5.91 27.17
N ASN A 230 10.12 -4.70 26.82
CA ASN A 230 8.75 -4.37 26.44
C ASN A 230 8.56 -4.25 24.91
N PHE A 231 9.44 -4.87 24.10
CA PHE A 231 9.38 -4.75 22.64
C PHE A 231 8.02 -5.19 22.08
N ALA A 232 7.54 -6.38 22.44
CA ALA A 232 6.31 -6.94 21.86
C ALA A 232 5.08 -6.03 22.08
N SER A 233 4.91 -5.49 23.30
CA SER A 233 3.79 -4.58 23.61
C SER A 233 3.95 -3.21 22.95
N ARG A 234 5.17 -2.65 22.89
CA ARG A 234 5.43 -1.38 22.21
C ARG A 234 5.30 -1.47 20.70
N PHE A 235 5.82 -2.52 20.08
CA PHE A 235 5.70 -2.79 18.66
C PHE A 235 4.24 -2.97 18.26
N ARG A 236 3.48 -3.76 19.02
CA ARG A 236 2.03 -3.88 18.85
C ARG A 236 1.32 -2.53 18.91
N ALA A 237 1.57 -1.72 19.94
CA ALA A 237 0.96 -0.39 20.09
C ALA A 237 1.30 0.55 18.92
N ASP A 238 2.53 0.51 18.42
CA ASP A 238 2.97 1.30 17.26
C ASP A 238 2.26 0.86 15.97
N ILE A 239 2.10 -0.46 15.74
CA ILE A 239 1.31 -0.99 14.63
C ILE A 239 -0.17 -0.58 14.75
N VAL A 240 -0.77 -0.56 15.96
CA VAL A 240 -2.13 -0.02 16.16
C VAL A 240 -2.21 1.41 15.65
N GLN A 241 -1.31 2.26 16.15
CA GLN A 241 -1.32 3.68 15.85
C GLN A 241 -1.07 3.94 14.35
N LEU A 242 -0.21 3.15 13.70
CA LEU A 242 0.01 3.18 12.25
C LEU A 242 -1.26 2.80 11.47
N VAL A 243 -1.94 1.71 11.85
CA VAL A 243 -3.16 1.27 11.17
C VAL A 243 -4.28 2.31 11.32
N GLU A 244 -4.54 2.78 12.54
CA GLU A 244 -5.57 3.79 12.82
C GLU A 244 -5.35 5.11 12.08
N THR A 245 -4.11 5.58 12.02
CA THR A 245 -3.77 6.87 11.41
C THR A 245 -3.63 6.81 9.89
N SER A 246 -3.17 5.68 9.34
CA SER A 246 -2.66 5.62 7.96
C SER A 246 -3.31 4.57 7.07
N ASN A 247 -3.92 3.51 7.63
CA ASN A 247 -4.54 2.41 6.86
C ASN A 247 -6.07 2.33 6.98
N ILE A 248 -6.72 3.15 7.83
CA ILE A 248 -8.20 3.25 7.82
C ILE A 248 -8.69 4.01 6.57
N HIS A 249 -9.52 3.35 5.77
CA HIS A 249 -10.19 3.99 4.64
C HIS A 249 -11.31 4.94 5.10
N LYS A 250 -11.11 6.25 4.88
CA LYS A 250 -12.16 7.28 5.00
C LYS A 250 -12.54 7.73 3.59
N HIS A 251 -13.83 7.68 3.26
CA HIS A 251 -14.30 8.11 1.94
C HIS A 251 -14.03 9.60 1.71
N SER A 252 -13.48 9.92 0.55
CA SER A 252 -13.23 11.28 0.06
C SER A 252 -13.49 11.33 -1.45
N ASP A 253 -13.56 12.51 -2.06
CA ASP A 253 -13.85 12.64 -3.49
C ASP A 253 -12.86 11.86 -4.37
N THR A 254 -11.60 11.74 -3.92
CA THR A 254 -10.57 10.94 -4.58
C THR A 254 -10.90 9.45 -4.66
N CYS A 255 -11.65 8.90 -3.69
CA CYS A 255 -12.10 7.51 -3.72
C CYS A 255 -13.30 7.30 -4.66
N TYR A 256 -14.00 8.37 -5.03
CA TYR A 256 -15.12 8.37 -5.97
C TYR A 256 -14.72 8.83 -7.38
N LYS A 257 -13.42 8.81 -7.73
CA LYS A 257 -12.85 9.34 -8.99
C LYS A 257 -13.62 9.01 -10.29
N TYR A 258 -14.28 7.85 -10.37
CA TYR A 258 -15.00 7.39 -11.56
C TYR A 258 -16.53 7.47 -11.45
N TRP A 259 -17.05 7.94 -10.31
CA TRP A 259 -18.47 8.20 -10.12
C TRP A 259 -18.86 9.53 -10.76
N ASN A 260 -19.99 9.54 -11.49
CA ASN A 260 -20.55 10.74 -12.07
C ASN A 260 -22.06 10.81 -11.75
N ALA A 261 -22.45 11.75 -10.90
CA ALA A 261 -23.85 12.00 -10.54
C ALA A 261 -24.76 12.17 -11.78
N ASN A 262 -24.25 12.83 -12.82
CA ASN A 262 -25.01 13.16 -14.03
C ASN A 262 -25.24 11.95 -14.95
N ARG A 263 -24.63 10.79 -14.67
CA ARG A 263 -24.87 9.53 -15.39
C ARG A 263 -25.87 8.61 -14.69
N GLY A 264 -26.37 9.00 -13.51
CA GLY A 264 -27.18 8.12 -12.66
C GLY A 264 -26.38 6.99 -11.99
N ASP A 265 -25.04 7.03 -12.07
CA ASP A 265 -24.17 6.01 -11.50
C ASP A 265 -24.36 5.92 -9.97
N LYS A 266 -24.44 4.69 -9.44
CA LYS A 266 -24.49 4.50 -7.98
C LYS A 266 -23.12 4.83 -7.39
N LYS A 267 -23.08 5.64 -6.33
CA LYS A 267 -21.84 6.14 -5.70
C LYS A 267 -21.02 4.96 -5.15
N SER A 268 -20.00 4.55 -5.90
CA SER A 268 -19.17 3.38 -5.60
C SER A 268 -17.74 3.80 -5.28
N CYS A 269 -17.20 3.31 -4.16
CA CYS A 269 -15.81 3.55 -3.78
C CYS A 269 -14.87 2.74 -4.69
N ARG A 270 -13.84 3.38 -5.24
CA ARG A 270 -12.77 2.74 -6.02
C ARG A 270 -12.06 1.61 -5.26
N MET A 271 -11.96 1.74 -3.93
CA MET A 271 -11.40 0.71 -3.03
C MET A 271 -12.44 -0.35 -2.61
N ARG A 272 -13.67 -0.31 -3.17
CA ARG A 272 -14.79 -1.22 -2.87
C ARG A 272 -15.20 -1.26 -1.40
N MET A 273 -15.06 -0.13 -0.70
CA MET A 273 -15.44 0.04 0.70
C MET A 273 -16.86 0.65 0.86
N PRO A 274 -17.66 0.21 1.85
CA PRO A 274 -17.39 -0.90 2.78
C PRO A 274 -17.45 -2.26 2.06
N ARG A 275 -16.56 -3.18 2.47
CA ARG A 275 -16.64 -4.59 2.05
C ARG A 275 -17.66 -5.32 2.93
N LYS A 276 -18.26 -6.40 2.41
CA LYS A 276 -19.10 -7.29 3.22
C LYS A 276 -18.17 -8.13 4.11
N LEU A 277 -18.35 -8.01 5.42
CA LEU A 277 -17.70 -8.86 6.42
C LEU A 277 -18.14 -10.32 6.23
N VAL A 278 -17.23 -11.27 6.46
CA VAL A 278 -17.48 -12.71 6.31
C VAL A 278 -16.91 -13.45 7.52
N PRO A 279 -17.70 -14.35 8.16
CA PRO A 279 -17.32 -14.98 9.43
C PRO A 279 -16.27 -16.10 9.29
N SER A 280 -15.78 -16.37 8.07
CA SER A 280 -14.70 -17.31 7.82
C SER A 280 -14.06 -17.03 6.46
N SER A 281 -12.76 -17.32 6.31
CA SER A 281 -12.11 -17.20 5.01
C SER A 281 -12.54 -18.32 4.06
N ILE A 282 -12.71 -17.98 2.78
CA ILE A 282 -13.17 -18.86 1.71
C ILE A 282 -12.20 -18.74 0.52
N ILE A 283 -11.81 -19.88 -0.02
CA ILE A 283 -11.08 -20.01 -1.29
C ILE A 283 -12.01 -20.65 -2.31
N ASP A 284 -12.46 -19.87 -3.29
CA ASP A 284 -13.24 -20.37 -4.42
C ASP A 284 -12.31 -21.17 -5.37
N PRO A 285 -12.54 -22.49 -5.58
CA PRO A 285 -11.67 -23.34 -6.39
C PRO A 285 -11.81 -23.12 -7.90
N ASP A 286 -12.89 -22.46 -8.34
CA ASP A 286 -13.19 -22.21 -9.76
C ASP A 286 -12.74 -20.81 -10.19
N THR A 287 -12.98 -19.80 -9.35
CA THR A 287 -12.62 -18.41 -9.65
C THR A 287 -11.25 -17.99 -9.09
N PHE A 288 -10.66 -18.79 -8.19
CA PHE A 288 -9.43 -18.46 -7.44
C PHE A 288 -9.57 -17.16 -6.64
N PHE A 289 -10.80 -16.85 -6.22
CA PHE A 289 -11.10 -15.70 -5.39
C PHE A 289 -10.91 -16.05 -3.91
N PHE A 290 -10.19 -15.18 -3.20
CA PHE A 290 -9.92 -15.30 -1.77
C PHE A 290 -10.75 -14.24 -1.06
N LEU A 291 -11.65 -14.70 -0.19
CA LEU A 291 -12.26 -13.88 0.85
C LEU A 291 -11.60 -14.26 2.16
N LEU A 292 -11.10 -13.28 2.91
CA LEU A 292 -10.56 -13.50 4.25
C LEU A 292 -11.61 -13.16 5.29
N CYS A 293 -11.52 -13.83 6.44
CA CYS A 293 -12.35 -13.55 7.60
C CYS A 293 -12.11 -12.11 8.08
N SER A 294 -13.20 -11.40 8.36
CA SER A 294 -13.27 -10.00 8.79
C SER A 294 -14.62 -9.73 9.42
#